data_AF-X0YBF1-F1
#
_entry.id   AF-X0YBF1-F1
#
_cell.length_a   1.000
_cell.length_b   1.000
_cell.length_c   1.000
_cell.angle_alpha   90.00
_cell.angle_beta   90.00
_cell.angle_gamma   90.00
#
_symmetry.space_group_name_H-M   'P 1'
#
loop_
_entity.id
_entity.type
_entity.pdbx_description
1 polymer ?
#
loop_
_entity_poly.entity_id
_entity_poly.type
_entity_poly.pdbx_seq_one_letter_code
_entity_poly.pdbx_strand_id
1 'polypeptide(L)'
;DLWAYVLDNVGSVKDGNDGTTVLLPSPSWKGKLPEGIDRAVRGESEFLGTLTRAQIIGGEEDMARVKQIQQSYKLQPLSDYLGTEAPAAAPAIDWPAWVENDEMTEKYWSYVAFMLPFTTPHPDDQSMYEKMASLGLERGVAWEPEKLDPAIRQALKDGIGDARAELKKLSQGKVEPSKFAGARNTLNPTYLDRAMSVYMGIFINVAEQSVYFSLPVDADGKPFDGGKYNYTLEMSKDQ
;
A
#
# COMPACT_ATOMS: atom_id res chain seq x y z
N ASP A 1 0.56 -4.78 -0.10
CA ASP A 1 1.25 -5.34 1.09
C ASP A 1 2.26 -4.31 1.59
N LEU A 2 3.29 -4.68 2.37
CA LEU A 2 4.32 -3.72 2.80
C LEU A 2 5.14 -3.11 1.64
N TRP A 3 5.10 -3.71 0.45
CA TRP A 3 5.78 -3.22 -0.76
C TRP A 3 4.90 -2.36 -1.66
N ALA A 4 3.72 -1.97 -1.17
CA ALA A 4 2.72 -1.18 -1.89
C ALA A 4 2.18 -1.82 -3.18
N TYR A 5 2.36 -3.13 -3.37
CA TYR A 5 1.68 -3.84 -4.47
C TYR A 5 0.20 -4.06 -4.16
N VAL A 6 -0.61 -3.94 -5.21
CA VAL A 6 -2.00 -4.37 -5.21
C VAL A 6 -2.02 -5.89 -5.39
N LEU A 7 -2.42 -6.61 -4.34
CA LEU A 7 -2.41 -8.08 -4.35
C LEU A 7 -3.66 -8.67 -5.00
N ASP A 8 -4.81 -8.05 -4.73
CA ASP A 8 -6.09 -8.39 -5.34
C ASP A 8 -7.08 -7.23 -5.14
N ASN A 9 -8.17 -7.23 -5.91
CA ASN A 9 -9.27 -6.29 -5.79
C ASN A 9 -10.56 -7.06 -5.55
N VAL A 10 -10.72 -7.50 -4.30
CA VAL A 10 -11.89 -8.25 -3.85
C VAL A 10 -13.10 -7.30 -3.80
N GLY A 11 -14.16 -7.62 -4.53
CA GLY A 11 -15.35 -6.76 -4.57
C GLY A 11 -16.15 -6.86 -5.86
N SER A 12 -17.24 -6.10 -5.92
CA SER A 12 -18.31 -6.30 -6.90
C SER A 12 -17.92 -6.15 -8.36
N VAL A 13 -16.90 -5.34 -8.67
CA VAL A 13 -16.37 -5.20 -10.03
C VAL A 13 -15.79 -6.52 -10.54
N LYS A 14 -15.09 -7.26 -9.68
CA LYS A 14 -14.43 -8.53 -10.03
C LYS A 14 -15.32 -9.74 -9.74
N ASP A 15 -15.99 -9.73 -8.59
CA ASP A 15 -16.64 -10.89 -7.98
C ASP A 15 -18.17 -10.85 -8.06
N GLY A 16 -18.77 -9.74 -8.51
CA GLY A 16 -20.22 -9.55 -8.49
C GLY A 16 -20.78 -9.21 -7.11
N ASN A 17 -22.10 -9.12 -7.00
CA ASN A 17 -22.78 -8.61 -5.80
C ASN A 17 -23.16 -9.69 -4.77
N ASP A 18 -22.86 -10.96 -5.04
CA ASP A 18 -23.25 -12.08 -4.17
C ASP A 18 -22.27 -12.33 -3.02
N GLY A 19 -21.20 -11.54 -2.94
CA GLY A 19 -20.12 -11.69 -1.97
C GLY A 19 -19.06 -12.69 -2.40
N THR A 20 -17.96 -12.74 -1.64
CA THR A 20 -16.83 -13.64 -1.90
C THR A 20 -16.10 -13.92 -0.58
N THR A 21 -15.49 -15.09 -0.49
CA THR A 21 -14.64 -15.51 0.63
C THR A 21 -13.23 -15.70 0.12
N VAL A 22 -12.28 -14.95 0.68
CA VAL A 22 -10.86 -15.06 0.33
C VAL A 22 -10.02 -15.45 1.55
N LEU A 23 -8.97 -16.23 1.31
CA LEU A 23 -7.95 -16.51 2.32
C LEU A 23 -6.81 -15.51 2.19
N LEU A 24 -6.33 -14.99 3.33
CA LEU A 24 -5.17 -14.11 3.44
C LEU A 24 -4.00 -14.88 4.10
N PRO A 25 -3.27 -15.74 3.39
CA PRO A 25 -2.23 -16.56 4.00
C PRO A 25 -0.91 -15.77 4.17
N SER A 26 -0.13 -16.14 5.19
CA SER A 26 1.29 -15.76 5.29
C SER A 26 2.04 -16.18 4.01
N PRO A 27 3.08 -15.43 3.58
CA PRO A 27 3.94 -15.82 2.47
C PRO A 27 4.47 -17.25 2.60
N SER A 28 4.76 -17.68 3.84
CA SER A 28 5.33 -18.98 4.18
C SER A 28 4.30 -20.13 4.26
N TRP A 29 3.00 -19.84 4.16
CA TRP A 29 1.96 -20.86 4.33
C TRP A 29 1.96 -21.88 3.18
N LYS A 30 1.95 -23.17 3.55
CA LYS A 30 2.02 -24.33 2.64
C LYS A 30 0.74 -25.19 2.64
N GLY A 31 -0.33 -24.73 3.28
CA GLY A 31 -1.60 -25.44 3.28
C GLY A 31 -2.27 -25.45 1.90
N LYS A 32 -3.32 -26.26 1.77
CA LYS A 32 -4.20 -26.25 0.60
C LYS A 32 -5.34 -25.27 0.81
N LEU A 33 -5.85 -24.66 -0.26
CA LEU A 33 -7.04 -23.82 -0.20
C LEU A 33 -8.23 -24.69 0.28
N PRO A 34 -8.86 -24.36 1.42
CA PRO A 34 -10.01 -25.11 1.91
C PRO A 34 -11.24 -24.94 1.02
N GLU A 35 -12.16 -25.91 1.10
CA GLU A 35 -13.47 -25.81 0.45
C GLU A 35 -14.25 -24.61 1.00
N GLY A 36 -15.03 -23.95 0.13
CA GLY A 36 -15.82 -22.76 0.48
C GLY A 36 -15.05 -21.44 0.47
N ILE A 37 -13.74 -21.46 0.21
CA ILE A 37 -12.93 -20.26 -0.03
C ILE A 37 -12.65 -20.14 -1.52
N ASP A 38 -13.00 -19.00 -2.12
CA ASP A 38 -12.92 -18.78 -3.57
C ASP A 38 -11.48 -18.72 -4.08
N ARG A 39 -10.59 -18.08 -3.32
CA ARG A 39 -9.17 -17.93 -3.66
C ARG A 39 -8.33 -17.48 -2.48
N ALA A 40 -7.01 -17.63 -2.61
CA ALA A 40 -6.03 -17.04 -1.70
C ALA A 40 -5.46 -15.74 -2.28
N VAL A 41 -5.34 -14.70 -1.46
CA VAL A 41 -4.67 -13.43 -1.77
C VAL A 41 -3.41 -13.35 -0.93
N ARG A 42 -2.27 -13.62 -1.56
CA ARG A 42 -0.96 -13.73 -0.89
C ARG A 42 -0.05 -12.61 -1.34
N GLY A 43 0.57 -11.93 -0.37
CA GLY A 43 1.63 -10.95 -0.61
C GLY A 43 3.01 -11.46 -0.22
N GLU A 44 3.96 -10.54 -0.14
CA GLU A 44 5.35 -10.81 0.23
C GLU A 44 5.67 -10.25 1.62
N SER A 45 4.67 -10.12 2.48
CA SER A 45 4.84 -9.72 3.88
C SER A 45 3.84 -10.41 4.79
N GLU A 46 4.19 -10.50 6.07
CA GLU A 46 3.33 -11.03 7.13
C GLU A 46 2.16 -10.09 7.46
N PHE A 47 2.24 -8.83 7.02
CA PHE A 47 1.16 -7.86 7.14
C PHE A 47 0.52 -7.59 5.79
N LEU A 48 -0.79 -7.79 5.72
CA LEU A 48 -1.62 -7.42 4.58
C LEU A 48 -2.62 -6.35 5.02
N GLY A 49 -2.68 -5.25 4.26
CA GLY A 49 -3.71 -4.24 4.41
C GLY A 49 -4.87 -4.53 3.47
N THR A 50 -6.10 -4.24 3.93
CA THR A 50 -7.30 -4.25 3.08
C THR A 50 -8.07 -2.95 3.27
N LEU A 51 -8.60 -2.41 2.18
CA LEU A 51 -9.46 -1.24 2.17
C LEU A 51 -10.77 -1.60 1.48
N THR A 52 -11.83 -1.75 2.26
CA THR A 52 -13.16 -2.10 1.73
C THR A 52 -14.04 -0.86 1.65
N ARG A 53 -14.63 -0.62 0.48
CA ARG A 53 -15.55 0.50 0.23
C ARG A 53 -16.92 -0.05 -0.15
N ALA A 54 -17.99 0.56 0.38
CA ALA A 54 -19.36 0.26 -0.01
C ALA A 54 -19.96 1.49 -0.69
N GLN A 55 -20.52 1.32 -1.87
CA GLN A 55 -21.12 2.41 -2.63
C GLN A 55 -22.51 2.77 -2.08
N ILE A 56 -22.83 4.06 -2.06
CA ILE A 56 -24.18 4.61 -1.85
C ILE A 56 -24.67 5.09 -3.22
N ILE A 57 -25.80 4.58 -3.72
CA ILE A 57 -26.31 4.91 -5.07
C ILE A 57 -27.48 5.92 -4.96
N GLY A 58 -28.47 5.65 -4.12
CA GLY A 58 -29.65 6.50 -3.89
C GLY A 58 -29.43 7.69 -2.95
N GLY A 59 -28.20 7.95 -2.51
CA GLY A 59 -27.94 8.96 -1.49
C GLY A 59 -28.38 8.53 -0.10
N GLU A 60 -28.94 9.44 0.71
CA GLU A 60 -29.21 9.19 2.13
C GLU A 60 -30.17 8.02 2.39
N GLU A 61 -31.09 7.73 1.46
CA GLU A 61 -32.07 6.64 1.57
C GLU A 61 -31.43 5.24 1.61
N ASP A 62 -30.26 5.07 0.99
CA ASP A 62 -29.54 3.80 0.94
C ASP A 62 -28.66 3.56 2.19
N MET A 63 -28.55 4.54 3.08
CA MET A 63 -27.61 4.46 4.22
C MET A 63 -27.88 3.27 5.15
N ALA A 64 -29.15 2.92 5.36
CA ALA A 64 -29.49 1.75 6.18
C ALA A 64 -28.99 0.44 5.53
N ARG A 65 -29.14 0.32 4.21
CA ARG A 65 -28.67 -0.84 3.45
C ARG A 65 -27.15 -0.93 3.41
N VAL A 66 -26.47 0.19 3.21
CA VAL A 66 -24.99 0.24 3.22
C VAL A 66 -24.43 -0.17 4.58
N LYS A 67 -25.03 0.28 5.68
CA LYS A 67 -24.66 -0.18 7.03
C LYS A 67 -24.85 -1.68 7.21
N GLN A 68 -25.93 -2.25 6.69
CA GLN A 68 -26.17 -3.69 6.73
C GLN A 68 -25.10 -4.47 5.96
N ILE A 69 -24.70 -4.00 4.78
CA ILE A 69 -23.61 -4.60 3.99
C ILE A 69 -22.30 -4.53 4.79
N GLN A 70 -21.95 -3.36 5.34
CA GLN A 70 -20.73 -3.18 6.13
C GLN A 70 -20.68 -4.08 7.37
N GLN A 71 -21.82 -4.31 8.03
CA GLN A 71 -21.94 -5.23 9.16
C GLN A 71 -21.83 -6.71 8.77
N SER A 72 -21.97 -7.02 7.48
CA SER A 72 -21.88 -8.40 6.97
C SER A 72 -20.44 -8.80 6.64
N TYR A 73 -19.50 -7.86 6.61
CA TYR A 73 -18.08 -8.17 6.43
C TYR A 73 -17.52 -8.92 7.63
N LYS A 74 -16.77 -9.99 7.36
CA LYS A 74 -16.12 -10.82 8.39
C LYS A 74 -14.64 -10.94 8.10
N LEU A 75 -13.83 -10.70 9.13
CA LEU A 75 -12.41 -11.04 9.18
C LEU A 75 -12.23 -11.96 10.38
N GLN A 76 -11.76 -13.18 10.15
CA GLN A 76 -11.62 -14.20 11.18
C GLN A 76 -10.43 -15.12 10.91
N PRO A 77 -9.84 -15.75 11.95
CA PRO A 77 -8.82 -16.78 11.77
C PRO A 77 -9.32 -17.96 10.92
N LEU A 78 -8.40 -18.61 10.22
CA LEU A 78 -8.74 -19.79 9.43
C LEU A 78 -9.24 -20.96 10.30
N SER A 79 -8.73 -21.11 11.53
CA SER A 79 -9.18 -22.12 12.49
C SER A 79 -10.68 -22.00 12.77
N ASP A 80 -11.14 -20.76 12.97
CA ASP A 80 -12.53 -20.43 13.33
C ASP A 80 -13.46 -20.69 12.15
N TYR A 81 -13.04 -20.30 10.94
CA TYR A 81 -13.77 -20.60 9.71
C TYR A 81 -13.94 -22.11 9.49
N LEU A 82 -12.89 -22.90 9.78
CA LEU A 82 -12.91 -24.36 9.60
C LEU A 82 -13.49 -25.13 10.79
N GLY A 83 -13.80 -24.46 11.91
CA GLY A 83 -14.22 -25.14 13.15
C GLY A 83 -13.14 -26.08 13.72
N THR A 84 -11.88 -25.72 13.55
CA THR A 84 -10.72 -26.50 14.02
C THR A 84 -10.06 -25.83 15.23
N GLU A 85 -9.22 -26.57 15.95
CA GLU A 85 -8.47 -26.03 17.08
C GLU A 85 -7.57 -24.87 16.63
N ALA A 86 -7.65 -23.75 17.34
CA ALA A 86 -6.80 -22.59 17.08
C ALA A 86 -5.33 -22.94 17.35
N PRO A 87 -4.39 -22.54 16.48
CA PRO A 87 -2.98 -22.71 16.76
C PRO A 87 -2.56 -21.85 17.96
N ALA A 88 -1.37 -22.14 18.50
CA ALA A 88 -0.77 -21.28 19.51
C ALA A 88 -0.68 -19.82 19.00
N ALA A 89 -1.01 -18.88 19.88
CA ALA A 89 -0.95 -17.46 19.56
C ALA A 89 0.46 -17.07 19.09
N ALA A 90 0.52 -16.18 18.10
CA ALA A 90 1.80 -15.63 17.64
C ALA A 90 2.48 -14.85 18.78
N PRO A 91 3.82 -14.83 18.85
CA PRO A 91 4.54 -13.99 19.81
C PRO A 91 4.14 -12.53 19.68
N ALA A 92 4.10 -11.82 20.80
CA ALA A 92 3.89 -10.38 20.80
C ALA A 92 5.05 -9.68 20.08
N ILE A 93 4.73 -8.65 19.29
CA ILE A 93 5.70 -7.82 18.60
C ILE A 93 5.96 -6.59 19.47
N ASP A 94 7.23 -6.33 19.76
CA ASP A 94 7.66 -5.12 20.46
C ASP A 94 7.75 -3.95 19.48
N TRP A 95 6.62 -3.29 19.25
CA TRP A 95 6.50 -2.21 18.26
C TRP A 95 7.26 -0.96 18.71
N PRO A 96 8.11 -0.35 17.86
CA PRO A 96 8.72 0.93 18.19
C PRO A 96 7.63 1.99 18.31
N ALA A 97 7.80 2.91 19.25
CA ALA A 97 6.89 4.04 19.38
C ALA A 97 6.91 4.90 18.10
N TRP A 98 5.72 5.27 17.62
CA TRP A 98 5.60 6.29 16.58
C TRP A 98 5.88 7.67 17.18
N VAL A 99 6.75 8.42 16.53
CA VAL A 99 7.00 9.83 16.83
C VAL A 99 6.89 10.59 15.52
N GLU A 100 5.96 11.54 15.49
CA GLU A 100 5.70 12.33 14.29
C GLU A 100 6.97 13.03 13.79
N ASN A 101 7.22 12.98 12.48
CA ASN A 101 8.40 13.49 11.78
C ASN A 101 9.67 12.66 11.93
N ASP A 102 9.70 11.56 12.70
CA ASP A 102 10.88 10.69 12.74
C ASP A 102 11.15 10.05 11.38
N GLU A 103 10.13 9.89 10.52
CA GLU A 103 10.25 9.45 9.13
C GLU A 103 11.01 10.44 8.22
N MET A 104 11.23 11.65 8.71
CA MET A 104 12.04 12.71 8.06
C MET A 104 13.49 12.75 8.56
N THR A 105 13.83 11.88 9.52
CA THR A 105 15.14 11.85 10.17
C THR A 105 15.83 10.51 9.92
N GLU A 106 17.06 10.35 10.40
CA GLU A 106 17.78 9.07 10.35
C GLU A 106 17.02 7.91 11.00
N LYS A 107 16.10 8.17 11.93
CA LYS A 107 15.27 7.14 12.56
C LYS A 107 14.30 6.45 11.60
N TYR A 108 14.03 7.04 10.44
CA TYR A 108 13.37 6.37 9.33
C TYR A 108 13.98 4.99 9.06
N TRP A 109 15.31 4.91 9.04
CA TRP A 109 16.03 3.67 8.77
C TRP A 109 15.91 2.65 9.92
N SER A 110 15.70 3.10 11.16
CA SER A 110 15.35 2.21 12.28
C SER A 110 13.99 1.55 12.06
N TYR A 111 13.00 2.30 11.54
CA TYR A 111 11.71 1.71 11.16
C TYR A 111 11.84 0.72 9.99
N VAL A 112 12.67 1.04 8.99
CA VAL A 112 12.95 0.12 7.88
C VAL A 112 13.56 -1.18 8.42
N ALA A 113 14.62 -1.09 9.23
CA ALA A 113 15.28 -2.26 9.82
C ALA A 113 14.32 -3.11 10.66
N PHE A 114 13.46 -2.46 11.45
CA PHE A 114 12.44 -3.13 12.25
C PHE A 114 11.40 -3.87 11.38
N MET A 115 11.00 -3.29 10.25
CA MET A 115 9.97 -3.87 9.38
C MET A 115 10.49 -4.99 8.46
N LEU A 116 11.79 -4.99 8.11
CA LEU A 116 12.40 -5.98 7.21
C LEU A 116 12.13 -7.46 7.57
N PRO A 117 12.21 -7.90 8.84
CA PRO A 117 11.87 -9.26 9.27
C PRO A 117 10.51 -9.76 8.79
N PHE A 118 9.52 -8.87 8.69
CA PHE A 118 8.14 -9.16 8.31
C PHE A 118 7.91 -9.18 6.79
N THR A 119 8.98 -9.04 6.01
CA THR A 119 8.95 -9.16 4.55
C THR A 119 9.60 -10.46 4.08
N THR A 120 9.20 -10.91 2.89
CA THR A 120 9.80 -12.03 2.16
C THR A 120 10.62 -11.47 1.01
N PRO A 121 11.94 -11.72 0.96
CA PRO A 121 12.78 -11.27 -0.14
C PRO A 121 12.32 -11.82 -1.48
N HIS A 122 12.18 -10.94 -2.47
CA HIS A 122 11.89 -11.30 -3.86
C HIS A 122 13.18 -11.26 -4.69
N PRO A 123 13.42 -12.21 -5.62
CA PRO A 123 14.62 -12.23 -6.48
C PRO A 123 14.86 -10.92 -7.23
N ASP A 124 13.81 -10.29 -7.75
CA ASP A 124 13.93 -9.01 -8.49
C ASP A 124 14.46 -7.86 -7.63
N ASP A 125 14.32 -7.94 -6.29
CA ASP A 125 14.80 -6.93 -5.36
C ASP A 125 16.17 -7.27 -4.75
N GLN A 126 16.82 -8.36 -5.18
CA GLN A 126 18.10 -8.82 -4.60
C GLN A 126 19.15 -7.71 -4.56
N SER A 127 19.30 -6.96 -5.66
CA SER A 127 20.28 -5.87 -5.73
C SER A 127 20.00 -4.73 -4.73
N MET A 128 18.73 -4.49 -4.38
CA MET A 128 18.36 -3.52 -3.35
C MET A 128 18.66 -4.05 -1.97
N TYR A 129 18.37 -5.32 -1.69
CA TYR A 129 18.73 -5.96 -0.42
C TYR A 129 20.24 -5.96 -0.19
N GLU A 130 21.05 -6.20 -1.22
CA GLU A 130 22.52 -6.13 -1.13
C GLU A 130 23.00 -4.72 -0.79
N LYS A 131 22.41 -3.68 -1.41
CA LYS A 131 22.70 -2.27 -1.08
C LYS A 131 22.32 -1.95 0.36
N MET A 132 21.13 -2.37 0.80
CA MET A 132 20.67 -2.18 2.18
C MET A 132 21.59 -2.88 3.17
N ALA A 133 21.99 -4.13 2.91
CA ALA A 133 22.91 -4.87 3.76
C ALA A 133 24.28 -4.18 3.88
N SER A 134 24.79 -3.55 2.81
CA SER A 134 26.03 -2.76 2.87
C SER A 134 25.97 -1.53 3.80
N LEU A 135 24.75 -1.11 4.16
CA LEU A 135 24.45 -0.02 5.10
C LEU A 135 24.06 -0.54 6.50
N GLY A 136 24.19 -1.84 6.74
CA GLY A 136 23.77 -2.52 7.98
C GLY A 136 22.26 -2.71 8.10
N LEU A 137 21.48 -2.47 7.03
CA LEU A 137 20.04 -2.70 6.98
C LEU A 137 19.77 -4.12 6.49
N GLU A 138 19.87 -5.08 7.40
CA GLU A 138 19.68 -6.50 7.12
C GLU A 138 18.51 -7.08 7.91
N ARG A 139 17.84 -8.07 7.33
CA ARG A 139 16.70 -8.74 7.94
C ARG A 139 17.10 -9.44 9.25
N GLY A 140 16.49 -9.02 10.35
CA GLY A 140 16.71 -9.62 11.67
C GLY A 140 17.98 -9.14 12.38
N VAL A 141 18.68 -8.17 11.80
CA VAL A 141 19.85 -7.52 12.39
C VAL A 141 19.43 -6.16 12.93
N ALA A 142 19.83 -5.83 14.16
CA ALA A 142 19.61 -4.51 14.71
C ALA A 142 20.41 -3.47 13.91
N TRP A 143 19.76 -2.37 13.51
CA TRP A 143 20.44 -1.30 12.81
C TRP A 143 21.15 -0.37 13.79
N GLU A 144 22.47 -0.27 13.63
CA GLU A 144 23.40 0.45 14.52
C GLU A 144 24.06 1.60 13.76
N PRO A 145 23.38 2.75 13.55
CA PRO A 145 23.87 3.85 12.72
C PRO A 145 25.20 4.44 13.18
N GLU A 146 25.53 4.33 14.46
CA GLU A 146 26.79 4.76 15.05
C GLU A 146 28.01 3.94 14.58
N LYS A 147 27.79 2.75 13.99
CA LYS A 147 28.86 1.95 13.38
C LYS A 147 29.18 2.37 11.95
N LEU A 148 28.32 3.18 11.33
CA LEU A 148 28.55 3.70 9.98
C LEU A 148 29.55 4.86 10.01
N ASP A 149 30.28 5.03 8.91
CA ASP A 149 31.08 6.22 8.70
C ASP A 149 30.18 7.47 8.81
N PRO A 150 30.58 8.53 9.55
CA PRO A 150 29.78 9.73 9.70
C PRO A 150 29.31 10.36 8.38
N ALA A 151 30.12 10.27 7.31
CA ALA A 151 29.74 10.76 5.99
C ALA A 151 28.63 9.91 5.36
N ILE A 152 28.64 8.59 5.56
CA ILE A 152 27.56 7.70 5.10
C ILE A 152 26.27 8.00 5.86
N ARG A 153 26.34 8.14 7.19
CA ARG A 153 25.17 8.49 8.01
C ARG A 153 24.57 9.83 7.60
N GLN A 154 25.41 10.83 7.32
CA GLN A 154 24.97 12.12 6.81
C GLN A 154 24.32 11.99 5.42
N ALA A 155 24.91 11.22 4.50
CA ALA A 155 24.34 10.96 3.19
C ALA A 155 22.97 10.24 3.26
N LEU A 156 22.79 9.30 4.19
CA LEU A 156 21.49 8.63 4.42
C LEU A 156 20.42 9.58 4.93
N LYS A 157 20.80 10.58 5.73
CA LYS A 157 19.90 11.63 6.21
C LYS A 157 19.53 12.60 5.08
N ASP A 158 20.52 13.07 4.33
CA ASP A 158 20.31 14.00 3.22
C ASP A 158 19.48 13.36 2.10
N GLY A 159 19.69 12.06 1.83
CA GLY A 159 18.94 11.29 0.85
C GLY A 159 17.43 11.21 1.13
N ILE A 160 16.99 11.30 2.39
CA ILE A 160 15.55 11.41 2.73
C ILE A 160 14.98 12.72 2.18
N GLY A 161 15.72 13.83 2.33
CA GLY A 161 15.35 15.13 1.80
C GLY A 161 15.31 15.14 0.28
N ASP A 162 16.35 14.60 -0.35
CA ASP A 162 16.46 14.49 -1.81
C ASP A 162 15.30 13.68 -2.41
N ALA A 163 15.03 12.49 -1.85
CA ALA A 163 13.93 11.63 -2.30
C ALA A 163 12.58 12.35 -2.19
N ARG A 164 12.31 13.05 -1.08
CA ARG A 164 11.04 13.77 -0.92
C ARG A 164 10.92 14.98 -1.82
N ALA A 165 12.02 15.68 -2.10
CA ALA A 165 12.02 16.77 -3.06
C ALA A 165 11.72 16.25 -4.48
N GLU A 166 12.29 15.10 -4.85
CA GLU A 166 12.01 14.43 -6.12
C GLU A 166 10.55 13.98 -6.22
N LEU A 167 10.02 13.28 -5.22
CA LEU A 167 8.62 12.84 -5.17
C LEU A 167 7.65 14.03 -5.29
N LYS A 168 7.92 15.12 -4.55
CA LYS A 168 7.11 16.36 -4.61
C LYS A 168 7.16 17.00 -6.00
N LYS A 169 8.32 17.03 -6.64
CA LYS A 169 8.47 17.58 -7.98
C LYS A 169 7.67 16.76 -9.00
N LEU A 170 7.74 15.43 -8.90
CA LEU A 170 7.00 14.52 -9.76
C LEU A 170 5.48 14.63 -9.56
N SER A 171 5.03 14.79 -8.30
CA SER A 171 3.59 14.91 -7.98
C SER A 171 2.93 16.17 -8.52
N GLN A 172 3.71 17.21 -8.85
CA GLN A 172 3.22 18.45 -9.45
C GLN A 172 3.04 18.37 -10.97
N GLY A 173 3.57 17.31 -11.60
CA GLY A 173 3.43 17.06 -13.03
C GLY A 173 2.16 16.29 -13.39
N LYS A 174 2.08 15.85 -14.66
CA LYS A 174 1.07 14.87 -15.07
C LYS A 174 1.44 13.52 -14.48
N VAL A 175 0.61 13.03 -13.58
CA VAL A 175 0.78 11.74 -12.91
C VAL A 175 -0.28 10.77 -13.44
N GLU A 176 0.12 9.57 -13.81
CA GLU A 176 -0.78 8.54 -14.32
C GLU A 176 -0.72 7.31 -13.40
N PRO A 177 -1.67 7.16 -12.45
CA PRO A 177 -1.60 6.11 -11.42
C PRO A 177 -1.53 4.68 -11.95
N SER A 178 -2.10 4.43 -13.13
CA SER A 178 -2.02 3.12 -13.83
C SER A 178 -0.58 2.66 -14.09
N LYS A 179 0.40 3.57 -14.09
CA LYS A 179 1.83 3.25 -14.32
C LYS A 179 2.58 2.81 -13.07
N PHE A 180 2.01 3.00 -11.88
CA PHE A 180 2.73 2.70 -10.63
C PHE A 180 1.88 2.02 -9.55
N ALA A 181 0.56 1.93 -9.71
CA ALA A 181 -0.32 1.17 -8.82
C ALA A 181 -0.75 -0.14 -9.49
N GLY A 182 -0.25 -1.27 -8.97
CA GLY A 182 -0.49 -2.56 -9.62
C GLY A 182 0.10 -3.75 -8.88
N ALA A 183 -0.14 -4.94 -9.45
CA ALA A 183 0.45 -6.18 -8.98
C ALA A 183 1.89 -6.31 -9.48
N ARG A 184 2.75 -6.99 -8.72
CA ARG A 184 4.18 -7.17 -9.07
C ARG A 184 4.40 -7.81 -10.44
N ASN A 185 3.52 -8.71 -10.88
CA ASN A 185 3.68 -9.44 -12.13
C ASN A 185 3.20 -8.69 -13.37
N THR A 186 2.34 -7.68 -13.22
CA THR A 186 1.81 -6.87 -14.32
C THR A 186 2.49 -5.51 -14.39
N LEU A 187 2.87 -4.99 -13.24
CA LEU A 187 3.56 -3.74 -13.10
C LEU A 187 5.05 -4.06 -12.92
N ASN A 188 5.91 -3.53 -13.79
CA ASN A 188 7.37 -3.52 -13.59
C ASN A 188 7.82 -2.12 -13.11
N PRO A 189 7.31 -1.60 -11.97
CA PRO A 189 7.60 -0.25 -11.54
C PRO A 189 9.04 -0.17 -11.04
N THR A 190 9.70 0.96 -11.30
CA THR A 190 10.92 1.27 -10.55
C THR A 190 10.61 1.44 -9.07
N TYR A 191 11.64 1.43 -8.20
CA TYR A 191 11.46 1.78 -6.79
C TYR A 191 10.84 3.18 -6.61
N LEU A 192 11.21 4.12 -7.48
CA LEU A 192 10.68 5.48 -7.47
C LEU A 192 9.19 5.51 -7.84
N ASP A 193 8.78 4.73 -8.84
CA ASP A 193 7.36 4.59 -9.21
C ASP A 193 6.54 4.04 -8.03
N ARG A 194 7.02 2.99 -7.35
CA ARG A 194 6.35 2.46 -6.15
C ARG A 194 6.27 3.48 -5.03
N ALA A 195 7.36 4.22 -4.80
CA ALA A 195 7.37 5.31 -3.81
C ALA A 195 6.37 6.41 -4.20
N MET A 196 6.27 6.76 -5.48
CA MET A 196 5.27 7.70 -6.00
C MET A 196 3.85 7.19 -5.77
N SER A 197 3.59 5.88 -5.87
CA SER A 197 2.27 5.32 -5.54
C SER A 197 1.87 5.67 -4.11
N VAL A 198 2.74 5.39 -3.14
CA VAL A 198 2.45 5.67 -1.71
C VAL A 198 2.39 7.17 -1.45
N TYR A 199 3.27 7.96 -2.09
CA TYR A 199 3.32 9.41 -1.95
C TYR A 199 2.04 10.10 -2.46
N MET A 200 1.52 9.66 -3.61
CA MET A 200 0.28 10.18 -4.19
C MET A 200 -0.96 9.68 -3.44
N GLY A 201 -0.90 8.47 -2.91
CA GLY A 201 -1.96 7.87 -2.10
C GLY A 201 -1.70 6.40 -1.81
N ILE A 202 -1.56 6.06 -0.55
CA ILE A 202 -1.52 4.65 -0.15
C ILE A 202 -2.85 3.97 -0.52
N PHE A 203 -2.78 2.72 -0.99
CA PHE A 203 -3.94 1.94 -1.47
C PHE A 203 -4.66 2.48 -2.71
N ILE A 204 -3.93 3.11 -3.64
CA ILE A 204 -4.43 3.30 -5.01
C ILE A 204 -4.69 1.93 -5.65
N ASN A 205 -5.83 1.81 -6.35
CA ASN A 205 -6.21 0.59 -7.05
C ASN A 205 -5.63 0.54 -8.47
N VAL A 206 -5.76 -0.64 -9.09
CA VAL A 206 -5.54 -0.82 -10.53
C VAL A 206 -6.61 -0.12 -11.37
N ALA A 207 -6.29 0.23 -12.61
CA ALA A 207 -7.16 0.99 -13.51
C ALA A 207 -8.48 0.27 -13.84
N GLU A 208 -8.48 -1.07 -13.84
CA GLU A 208 -9.67 -1.89 -14.04
C GLU A 208 -10.71 -1.73 -12.92
N GLN A 209 -10.30 -1.19 -11.77
CA GLN A 209 -11.17 -0.99 -10.61
C GLN A 209 -11.56 0.48 -10.42
N SER A 210 -10.62 1.39 -10.65
CA SER A 210 -10.88 2.81 -10.56
C SER A 210 -9.84 3.60 -11.35
N VAL A 211 -10.32 4.60 -12.08
CA VAL A 211 -9.48 5.59 -12.76
C VAL A 211 -9.59 6.92 -12.01
N TYR A 212 -8.45 7.59 -11.84
CA TYR A 212 -8.36 8.88 -11.17
C TYR A 212 -7.84 9.93 -12.16
N PHE A 213 -8.56 11.05 -12.26
CA PHE A 213 -8.14 12.21 -13.03
C PHE A 213 -7.82 13.36 -12.08
N SER A 214 -6.58 13.85 -12.12
CA SER A 214 -6.16 15.01 -11.35
C SER A 214 -6.03 16.23 -12.26
N LEU A 215 -6.71 17.32 -11.89
CA LEU A 215 -6.62 18.62 -12.54
C LEU A 215 -6.02 19.62 -11.54
N PRO A 216 -4.68 19.75 -11.47
CA PRO A 216 -4.04 20.65 -10.50
C PRO A 216 -4.08 22.13 -10.91
N VAL A 217 -4.36 22.41 -12.18
CA VAL A 217 -4.37 23.76 -12.77
C VAL A 217 -5.56 23.93 -13.72
N ASP A 218 -5.98 25.18 -13.92
CA ASP A 218 -7.00 25.57 -14.88
C ASP A 218 -6.50 25.53 -16.34
N ALA A 219 -7.36 25.95 -17.28
CA ALA A 219 -7.05 25.95 -18.70
C ALA A 219 -5.87 26.87 -19.09
N ASP A 220 -5.52 27.86 -18.25
CA ASP A 220 -4.38 28.76 -18.43
C ASP A 220 -3.11 28.24 -17.72
N GLY A 221 -3.17 27.07 -17.08
CA GLY A 221 -2.06 26.51 -16.31
C GLY A 221 -1.86 27.14 -14.94
N LYS A 222 -2.86 27.88 -14.43
CA LYS A 222 -2.80 28.49 -13.09
C LYS A 222 -3.48 27.60 -12.04
N PRO A 223 -3.04 27.63 -10.78
CA PRO A 223 -3.77 26.97 -9.70
C PRO A 223 -5.21 27.48 -9.59
N PHE A 224 -6.16 26.58 -9.30
CA PHE A 224 -7.56 26.95 -9.05
C PHE A 224 -7.69 27.88 -7.83
N ASP A 225 -8.47 28.96 -7.96
CA ASP A 225 -8.76 29.94 -6.89
C ASP A 225 -10.26 30.28 -6.86
N GLY A 226 -11.02 29.53 -6.07
CA GLY A 226 -12.47 29.71 -5.92
C GLY A 226 -12.89 31.01 -5.20
N GLY A 227 -11.93 31.79 -4.67
CA GLY A 227 -12.18 33.11 -4.12
C GLY A 227 -12.18 34.22 -5.18
N LYS A 228 -11.60 33.96 -6.37
CA LYS A 228 -11.44 34.95 -7.44
C LYS A 228 -12.20 34.60 -8.72
N TYR A 229 -12.37 33.30 -8.99
CA TYR A 229 -12.89 32.84 -10.28
C TYR A 229 -13.98 31.79 -10.08
N ASN A 230 -14.88 31.73 -11.06
CA ASN A 230 -15.79 30.62 -11.26
C ASN A 230 -15.21 29.71 -12.34
N TYR A 231 -15.35 28.40 -12.16
CA TYR A 231 -14.84 27.39 -13.09
C TYR A 231 -15.99 26.54 -13.62
N THR A 232 -15.84 26.01 -14.82
CA THR A 232 -16.77 25.05 -15.41
C THR A 232 -15.98 23.85 -15.88
N LEU A 233 -16.45 22.66 -15.53
CA LEU A 233 -15.95 21.38 -16.04
C LEU A 233 -17.03 20.78 -16.94
N GLU A 234 -16.70 20.59 -18.21
CA GLU A 234 -17.56 19.91 -19.17
C GLU A 234 -17.04 18.50 -19.40
N MET A 235 -17.91 17.50 -19.21
CA MET A 235 -17.61 16.09 -19.49
C MET A 235 -18.66 15.59 -20.47
N SER A 236 -18.24 15.19 -21.67
CA SER A 236 -19.14 14.54 -22.61
C SER A 236 -19.34 13.08 -22.22
N LYS A 237 -20.45 12.48 -22.67
CA LYS A 237 -20.79 11.08 -22.36
C LYS A 237 -19.76 10.07 -22.87
N ASP A 238 -18.99 10.45 -23.89
CA ASP A 238 -18.02 9.58 -24.58
C ASP A 238 -16.57 9.79 -24.08
N GLN A 239 -16.36 10.66 -23.08
CA GLN A 239 -15.09 10.90 -22.38
C GLN A 239 -15.09 10.25 -21.00
#